data_AF-A0AA96G2M9-F1
#
_entry.id   AF-A0AA96G2M9-F1
#
_cell.length_a   1.000
_cell.length_b   1.000
_cell.length_c   1.000
_cell.angle_alpha   90.00
_cell.angle_beta   90.00
_cell.angle_gamma   90.00
#
_symmetry.space_group_name_H-M   'P 1'
#
loop_
_entity.id
_entity.type
_entity.pdbx_description
1 polymer ?
#
loop_
_entity_poly.entity_id
_entity_poly.type
_entity_poly.pdbx_seq_one_letter_code
_entity_poly.pdbx_strand_id
1 'polypeptide(L)'
;MSGRSGERGDGTNEPAGEPGAWDFSALEVTGRMPVTNRGESLVELTLEPLGEDYWLRPGETFIVTSYGDYGSGHPFEVQYWPDSVSVWCTSWFGTVSDDDGNQLSCGHQRPDGAYPR
;
A
#
# COMPACT_ATOMS: atom_id res chain seq x y z
N MET A 1 -26.18 20.78 55.33
CA MET A 1 -25.47 19.67 54.66
C MET A 1 -24.80 20.25 53.43
N SER A 2 -23.48 20.05 53.36
CA SER A 2 -22.59 20.47 52.27
C SER A 2 -22.83 19.62 51.02
N GLY A 3 -22.70 20.23 49.84
CA GLY A 3 -22.74 19.56 48.54
C GLY A 3 -22.04 20.39 47.46
N ARG A 4 -20.75 20.10 47.28
CA ARG A 4 -19.81 20.53 46.22
C ARG A 4 -20.39 20.28 44.80
N SER A 5 -20.23 21.22 43.86
CA SER A 5 -19.11 21.36 42.90
C SER A 5 -19.15 20.37 41.72
N GLY A 6 -18.89 20.89 40.52
CA GLY A 6 -18.27 20.10 39.44
C GLY A 6 -18.98 20.22 38.10
N GLU A 7 -18.43 21.10 37.25
CA GLU A 7 -18.60 21.13 35.81
C GLU A 7 -18.43 19.73 35.18
N ARG A 8 -19.24 19.42 34.16
CA ARG A 8 -18.93 18.35 33.22
C ARG A 8 -18.64 18.98 31.86
N GLY A 9 -17.36 19.26 31.64
CA GLY A 9 -16.80 19.16 30.31
C GLY A 9 -16.65 17.68 29.97
N ASP A 10 -17.15 17.28 28.81
CA ASP A 10 -16.67 16.09 28.11
C ASP A 10 -16.63 16.44 26.64
N GLY A 11 -15.63 17.24 26.28
CA GLY A 11 -15.15 17.30 24.92
C GLY A 11 -14.36 16.02 24.68
N THR A 12 -15.05 14.98 24.20
CA THR A 12 -14.38 13.83 23.63
C THR A 12 -13.62 14.32 22.39
N ASN A 13 -12.32 14.52 22.58
CA ASN A 13 -11.38 14.81 21.51
C ASN A 13 -11.26 13.53 20.67
N GLU A 14 -12.14 13.38 19.68
CA GLU A 14 -11.97 12.39 18.63
C GLU A 14 -10.62 12.70 17.95
N PRO A 15 -9.67 11.76 17.85
CA PRO A 15 -8.51 11.98 17.01
C PRO A 15 -9.04 12.16 15.59
N ALA A 16 -8.77 13.33 15.01
CA ALA A 16 -8.98 13.57 13.59
C ALA A 16 -8.07 12.61 12.82
N GLY A 17 -8.58 11.43 12.51
CA GLY A 17 -7.95 10.52 11.56
C GLY A 17 -7.78 11.27 10.24
N GLU A 18 -6.58 11.23 9.68
CA GLU A 18 -6.31 11.85 8.40
C GLU A 18 -7.34 11.35 7.37
N PRO A 19 -8.06 12.26 6.67
CA PRO A 19 -9.03 11.84 5.69
C PRO A 19 -8.30 11.18 4.51
N GLY A 20 -8.30 9.84 4.48
CA GLY A 20 -7.75 9.06 3.36
C GLY A 20 -6.94 7.83 3.77
N ALA A 21 -6.57 7.66 5.04
CA ALA A 21 -5.92 6.42 5.49
C ALA A 21 -6.99 5.35 5.79
N TRP A 22 -7.22 4.44 4.84
CA TRP A 22 -8.11 3.30 5.06
C TRP A 22 -7.43 2.34 6.03
N ASP A 23 -8.12 1.97 7.11
CA ASP A 23 -7.63 0.99 8.07
C ASP A 23 -7.81 -0.43 7.51
N PHE A 24 -6.75 -0.98 6.92
CA PHE A 24 -6.73 -2.34 6.39
C PHE A 24 -6.49 -3.42 7.46
N SER A 25 -6.32 -3.05 8.73
CA SER A 25 -6.02 -4.01 9.80
C SER A 25 -7.13 -5.02 10.05
N ALA A 26 -8.36 -4.69 9.65
CA ALA A 26 -9.51 -5.59 9.71
C ALA A 26 -9.53 -6.63 8.58
N LEU A 27 -8.73 -6.47 7.52
CA LEU A 27 -8.65 -7.43 6.42
C LEU A 27 -7.58 -8.48 6.69
N GLU A 28 -7.92 -9.74 6.45
CA GLU A 28 -6.95 -10.84 6.53
C GLU A 28 -5.88 -10.67 5.45
N VAL A 29 -4.61 -10.74 5.84
CA VAL A 29 -3.50 -10.77 4.87
C VAL A 29 -3.41 -12.15 4.26
N THR A 30 -3.59 -12.24 2.94
CA THR A 30 -3.56 -13.50 2.19
C THR A 30 -2.21 -13.74 1.51
N GLY A 31 -1.37 -12.72 1.39
CA GLY A 31 -0.02 -12.88 0.87
C GLY A 31 0.86 -11.66 1.08
N ARG A 32 2.17 -11.89 1.15
CA ARG A 32 3.21 -10.87 1.04
C ARG A 32 4.26 -11.34 0.04
N MET A 33 4.62 -10.49 -0.90
CA MET A 33 5.60 -10.80 -1.93
C MET A 33 6.63 -9.68 -2.04
N PRO A 34 7.92 -9.95 -1.75
CA PRO A 34 8.98 -8.99 -2.04
C PRO A 34 9.21 -8.92 -3.55
N VAL A 35 9.28 -7.69 -4.06
CA VAL A 35 9.70 -7.38 -5.43
C VAL A 35 10.97 -6.58 -5.34
N THR A 36 12.09 -7.17 -5.78
CA THR A 36 13.41 -6.52 -5.72
C THR A 36 13.90 -6.21 -7.12
N ASN A 37 14.27 -4.94 -7.35
CA ASN A 37 14.96 -4.58 -8.58
C ASN A 37 16.44 -4.98 -8.47
N ARG A 38 16.80 -6.09 -9.11
CA ARG A 38 18.20 -6.58 -9.22
C ARG A 38 18.91 -6.10 -10.49
N GLY A 39 18.26 -5.26 -11.30
CA GLY A 39 18.82 -4.68 -12.50
C GLY A 39 19.66 -3.43 -12.20
N GLU A 40 20.08 -2.78 -13.28
CA GLU A 40 20.91 -1.56 -13.24
C GLU A 40 20.11 -0.29 -13.58
N SER A 41 18.84 -0.44 -13.97
CA SER A 41 17.93 0.65 -14.36
C SER A 41 16.71 0.69 -13.45
N LEU A 42 16.00 1.81 -13.48
CA LEU A 42 14.73 1.96 -12.76
C LEU A 42 13.69 0.98 -13.33
N VAL A 43 12.86 0.39 -12.46
CA VAL A 43 11.80 -0.55 -12.85
C VAL A 43 10.46 -0.02 -12.34
N GLU A 44 9.47 0.07 -13.22
CA GLU A 44 8.09 0.34 -12.85
C GLU A 44 7.45 -0.93 -12.24
N LEU A 45 6.76 -0.79 -11.12
CA LEU A 45 5.86 -1.78 -10.55
C LEU A 45 4.44 -1.24 -10.64
N THR A 46 3.58 -1.92 -11.39
CA THR A 46 2.13 -1.64 -11.44
C THR A 46 1.38 -2.62 -10.55
N LEU A 47 0.57 -2.11 -9.62
CA LEU A 47 -0.33 -2.87 -8.77
C LEU A 47 -1.71 -2.95 -9.43
N GLU A 48 -2.05 -4.14 -9.92
CA GLU A 48 -3.34 -4.43 -10.54
C GLU A 48 -4.29 -5.13 -9.55
N PRO A 49 -5.61 -4.90 -9.65
CA PRO A 49 -6.33 -4.13 -10.68
C PRO A 49 -6.46 -2.62 -10.37
N LEU A 50 -5.74 -2.11 -9.37
CA LEU A 50 -5.85 -0.72 -8.91
C LEU A 50 -5.26 0.29 -9.91
N GLY A 51 -4.37 -0.16 -10.80
CA GLY A 51 -3.66 0.68 -11.75
C GLY A 51 -2.70 1.66 -11.09
N GLU A 52 -2.27 1.38 -9.85
CA GLU A 52 -1.29 2.20 -9.14
C GLU A 52 0.12 1.81 -9.57
N ASP A 53 1.00 2.79 -9.75
CA ASP A 53 2.41 2.56 -10.13
C ASP A 53 3.39 3.06 -9.07
N TYR A 54 4.53 2.38 -9.02
CA TYR A 54 5.62 2.59 -8.07
C TYR A 54 6.92 2.34 -8.81
N TRP A 55 8.00 3.05 -8.50
CA TRP A 55 9.26 2.90 -9.25
C TRP A 55 10.41 2.49 -8.35
N LEU A 56 10.99 1.32 -8.62
CA LEU A 56 12.08 0.73 -7.85
C LEU A 56 13.43 1.14 -8.43
N ARG A 57 14.29 1.75 -7.60
CA ARG A 57 15.71 1.95 -7.93
C ARG A 57 16.49 0.63 -7.93
N PRO A 58 17.64 0.56 -8.63
CA PRO A 58 18.55 -0.57 -8.52
C PRO A 58 18.87 -0.91 -7.05
N GLY A 59 18.61 -2.16 -6.67
CA GLY A 59 18.83 -2.69 -5.32
C GLY A 59 17.65 -2.54 -4.36
N GLU A 60 16.62 -1.76 -4.71
CA GLU A 60 15.46 -1.50 -3.85
C GLU A 60 14.50 -2.69 -3.84
N THR A 61 13.79 -2.86 -2.72
CA THR A 61 12.74 -3.87 -2.55
C THR A 61 11.46 -3.21 -2.05
N PHE A 62 10.35 -3.50 -2.74
CA PHE A 62 9.02 -3.21 -2.23
C PHE A 62 8.34 -4.51 -1.80
N ILE A 63 7.45 -4.42 -0.81
CA ILE A 63 6.60 -5.53 -0.37
C ILE A 63 5.19 -5.29 -0.88
N VAL A 64 4.72 -6.14 -1.78
CA VAL A 64 3.32 -6.16 -2.18
C VAL A 64 2.56 -7.03 -1.19
N THR A 65 1.56 -6.46 -0.53
CA THR A 65 0.69 -7.16 0.42
C THR A 65 -0.70 -7.30 -0.19
N SER A 66 -1.27 -8.50 -0.11
CA SER A 66 -2.59 -8.86 -0.60
C SER A 66 -3.54 -9.08 0.58
N TYR A 67 -4.77 -8.57 0.47
CA TYR A 67 -5.77 -8.58 1.55
C TYR A 67 -7.10 -9.17 1.08
N GLY A 68 -7.66 -10.06 1.91
CA GLY A 68 -8.87 -10.82 1.59
C GLY A 68 -8.62 -11.90 0.54
N ASP A 69 -9.62 -12.74 0.30
CA ASP A 69 -9.54 -13.83 -0.66
C ASP A 69 -10.80 -13.85 -1.53
N TYR A 70 -10.62 -13.89 -2.86
CA TYR A 70 -11.72 -14.18 -3.80
C TYR A 70 -11.92 -15.68 -4.02
N GLY A 71 -11.13 -16.53 -3.36
CA GLY A 71 -11.16 -17.99 -3.48
C GLY A 71 -10.31 -18.52 -4.64
N SER A 72 -9.33 -17.74 -5.11
CA SER A 72 -8.43 -18.12 -6.20
C SER A 72 -7.37 -19.14 -5.76
N GLY A 73 -6.96 -19.10 -4.48
CA GLY A 73 -5.93 -19.98 -3.91
C GLY A 73 -4.49 -19.55 -4.22
N HIS A 74 -4.28 -18.49 -4.99
CA HIS A 74 -2.97 -17.89 -5.26
C HIS A 74 -3.06 -16.37 -5.19
N PRO A 75 -2.46 -15.67 -4.20
CA PRO A 75 -2.74 -14.25 -3.93
C PRO A 75 -2.21 -13.26 -4.97
N PHE A 76 -1.34 -13.73 -5.88
CA PHE A 76 -0.67 -12.90 -6.89
C PHE A 76 -0.59 -13.60 -8.24
N GLU A 77 -0.76 -12.84 -9.32
CA GLU A 77 -0.28 -13.16 -10.66
C GLU A 77 0.73 -12.11 -11.10
N VAL A 78 1.83 -12.52 -11.74
CA VAL A 78 2.96 -11.64 -12.04
C VAL A 78 3.32 -11.69 -13.52
N GLN A 79 3.44 -10.52 -14.13
CA GLN A 79 3.92 -10.33 -15.50
C GLN A 79 5.12 -9.39 -15.46
N TYR A 80 6.17 -9.67 -16.23
CA TYR A 80 7.38 -8.84 -16.22
C TYR A 80 7.91 -8.57 -17.63
N TRP A 81 8.54 -7.42 -17.76
CA TRP A 81 9.24 -6.88 -18.93
C TRP A 81 10.63 -6.38 -18.47
N PRO A 82 11.52 -5.99 -19.41
CA PRO A 82 12.87 -5.54 -19.04
C PRO A 82 12.91 -4.39 -18.02
N ASP A 83 11.93 -3.50 -18.05
CA ASP A 83 11.85 -2.26 -17.27
C ASP A 83 10.55 -2.12 -16.45
N SER A 84 9.72 -3.16 -16.40
CA SER A 84 8.44 -3.11 -15.71
C SER A 84 8.02 -4.48 -15.16
N VAL A 85 7.28 -4.46 -14.06
CA VAL A 85 6.60 -5.62 -13.47
C VAL A 85 5.16 -5.22 -13.12
N SER A 86 4.21 -6.05 -13.50
CA SER A 86 2.82 -5.92 -13.08
C SER A 86 2.50 -7.05 -12.10
N VAL A 87 2.01 -6.67 -10.93
CA VAL A 87 1.55 -7.59 -9.88
C VAL A 87 0.04 -7.45 -9.76
N TRP A 88 -0.68 -8.49 -10.15
CA TRP A 88 -2.12 -8.59 -9.98
C TRP A 88 -2.44 -9.24 -8.64
N CYS A 89 -3.03 -8.48 -7.73
CA CYS A 89 -3.62 -9.05 -6.51
C CYS A 89 -4.93 -9.74 -6.89
N THR A 90 -4.98 -11.07 -6.81
CA THR A 90 -6.20 -11.87 -7.07
C THR A 90 -7.15 -11.89 -5.86
N SER A 91 -6.98 -10.92 -4.98
CA SER A 91 -7.69 -10.70 -3.72
C SER A 91 -8.50 -9.41 -3.80
N TRP A 92 -9.21 -9.08 -2.71
CA TRP A 92 -10.05 -7.89 -2.66
C TRP A 92 -9.26 -6.60 -2.81
N PHE A 93 -8.03 -6.59 -2.30
CA PHE A 93 -7.23 -5.38 -2.22
C PHE A 93 -5.73 -5.67 -2.11
N GLY A 94 -4.90 -4.69 -2.49
CA GLY A 94 -3.45 -4.75 -2.37
C GLY A 94 -2.85 -3.43 -1.91
N THR A 95 -1.70 -3.50 -1.23
CA THR A 95 -0.86 -2.34 -0.91
C THR A 95 0.59 -2.60 -1.26
N VAL A 96 1.36 -1.53 -1.37
CA VAL A 96 2.82 -1.58 -1.54
C VAL A 96 3.47 -0.85 -0.37
N SER A 97 4.48 -1.45 0.25
CA SER A 97 5.33 -0.80 1.25
C SER A 97 6.81 -0.91 0.89
N ASP A 98 7.65 -0.09 1.51
CA ASP A 98 9.10 -0.35 1.55
C ASP A 98 9.44 -1.57 2.45
N ASP A 99 10.73 -1.88 2.60
CA ASP A 99 11.23 -3.00 3.39
C ASP A 99 11.13 -2.78 4.92
N ASP A 100 11.08 -1.52 5.35
CA ASP A 100 10.79 -1.09 6.72
C ASP A 100 9.28 -1.18 7.06
N GLY A 101 8.42 -1.38 6.07
CA GLY A 101 6.97 -1.53 6.21
C GLY A 101 6.18 -0.23 6.10
N ASN A 102 6.80 0.86 5.66
CA ASN A 102 6.10 2.12 5.40
C ASN A 102 5.33 2.01 4.08
N GLN A 103 4.01 2.23 4.13
CA GLN A 103 3.18 2.18 2.94
C GLN A 103 3.55 3.30 1.97
N LEU A 104 3.70 2.94 0.69
CA LEU A 104 4.01 3.86 -0.39
C LEU A 104 2.72 4.38 -1.02
N SER A 105 2.77 5.61 -1.54
CA SER A 105 1.69 6.18 -2.34
C SER A 105 1.91 5.90 -3.83
N CYS A 106 0.82 5.80 -4.60
CA CYS A 106 0.88 5.76 -6.06
C CYS A 106 1.73 6.91 -6.63
N GLY A 107 2.54 6.60 -7.64
CA GLY A 107 3.53 7.50 -8.23
C GLY A 107 4.82 7.64 -7.42
N HIS A 108 5.04 6.82 -6.39
CA HIS A 108 6.28 6.83 -5.61
C HIS A 108 7.49 6.67 -6.54
N GLN A 109 8.41 7.64 -6.48
CA GLN A 109 9.62 7.72 -7.32
C GLN A 109 9.38 7.75 -8.84
N ARG A 110 8.15 8.05 -9.29
CA ARG A 110 7.83 8.17 -10.71
C ARG A 110 8.72 9.23 -11.38
N PRO A 111 9.39 8.91 -12.50
CA PRO A 111 10.14 9.89 -13.27
C PRO A 111 9.26 11.01 -13.81
N ASP A 112 9.82 12.22 -13.89
CA ASP A 112 9.18 13.32 -14.60
C ASP A 112 8.91 12.92 -16.06
N GLY A 113 7.66 13.11 -16.50
CA GLY A 113 7.25 12.80 -17.86
C GLY A 113 7.02 11.31 -18.16
N ALA A 114 7.01 10.43 -17.16
CA ALA A 114 6.73 8.99 -17.35
C ALA A 114 5.37 8.75 -18.06
N TYR A 115 4.39 9.60 -17.80
CA TYR A 115 3.14 9.65 -18.55
C TYR A 115 2.89 11.08 -19.06
N PRO A 116 2.49 11.26 -20.33
CA PRO A 116 2.06 12.55 -20.84
C PRO A 116 0.81 13.02 -20.08
N ARG A 117 0.81 14.31 -19.69
CA ARG A 117 -0.36 14.98 -19.08
C ARG A 117 -1.42 15.33 -20.11
#